data_AF-A0A1Z9H6T5-F1
#
_entry.id   AF-A0A1Z9H6T5-F1
#
_cell.length_a   1.000
_cell.length_b   1.000
_cell.length_c   1.000
_cell.angle_alpha   90.00
_cell.angle_beta   90.00
_cell.angle_gamma   90.00
#
_symmetry.space_group_name_H-M   'P 1'
#
loop_
_entity.id
_entity.type
_entity.pdbx_description
1 polymer ?
#
loop_
_entity_poly.entity_id
_entity_poly.type
_entity_poly.pdbx_seq_one_letter_code
_entity_poly.pdbx_strand_id
1 'polypeptide(L)'
;MSSVNWKIEKKINLEAYTNDSFDSNLENTNYDYFISDAVSYFPWLYLANYNFAESTKILLVNSNQTALDFQKWFLKKYKPNKNLTWKDIVTKFKEENKDLAVSNDANIEMCNKIWNDNLELLDKKWDSIVKFSYTFINKSINDSSLLDFNYIKDAQKPMICIGSGVETEQVSFIDFLNSMIASNQKLTWEINTPYGKKSFGPNSSILDQQESFYIPIDVPKLDCEKVLQEIQALEENNLFTPLRTPQYGENNPGWSSFAIHGANGESDKILAYKFYGFKSDEETSYRYTDMAKKYTPTLVKYFEENKIHGHENYHRVRIMKLAPKGYISMHDDDPRKNKKPWDEDKGRPSSLNMCINNPDGCEMHFWNQDFQYVGPMEWKPNDAYTLRIHWPHMVRNLSNEPRYHLIVHGRS
;
A
#
# COMPACT_ATOMS: atom_id res chain seq x y z
N MET A 1 9.03 -59.12 -7.14
CA MET A 1 7.97 -58.10 -7.17
C MET A 1 7.37 -57.99 -5.78
N SER A 2 7.68 -56.92 -5.05
CA SER A 2 6.89 -56.48 -3.90
C SER A 2 6.95 -54.95 -3.87
N SER A 3 5.94 -54.32 -4.48
CA SER A 3 5.74 -52.89 -4.43
C SER A 3 5.33 -52.50 -3.01
N VAL A 4 6.26 -51.93 -2.24
CA VAL A 4 5.93 -51.27 -0.97
C VAL A 4 5.21 -49.97 -1.33
N ASN A 5 3.89 -49.99 -1.18
CA ASN A 5 3.02 -48.84 -1.34
C ASN A 5 3.19 -47.94 -0.10
N TRP A 6 4.04 -46.93 -0.18
CA TRP A 6 4.08 -45.85 0.82
C TRP A 6 2.86 -44.95 0.61
N LYS A 7 1.71 -45.34 1.16
CA LYS A 7 0.65 -44.37 1.46
C LYS A 7 1.17 -43.50 2.61
N ILE A 8 1.78 -42.37 2.28
CA ILE A 8 1.95 -41.29 3.24
C ILE A 8 0.53 -40.80 3.55
N GLU A 9 -0.02 -41.20 4.70
CA GLU A 9 -1.19 -40.53 5.26
C GLU A 9 -0.82 -39.06 5.45
N LYS A 10 -1.35 -38.20 4.58
CA LYS A 10 -1.11 -36.77 4.61
C LYS A 10 -1.85 -36.22 5.83
N LYS A 11 -1.18 -36.20 6.98
CA LYS A 11 -1.72 -35.59 8.20
C LYS A 11 -2.12 -34.14 7.89
N ILE A 12 -3.32 -33.76 8.33
CA ILE A 12 -3.85 -32.43 8.07
C ILE A 12 -3.24 -31.48 9.10
N ASN A 13 -2.65 -30.37 8.65
CA ASN A 13 -2.09 -29.35 9.53
C ASN A 13 -3.21 -28.42 10.01
N LEU A 14 -3.28 -28.15 11.31
CA LEU A 14 -4.28 -27.27 11.91
C LEU A 14 -3.90 -25.79 11.80
N GLU A 15 -2.63 -25.46 11.53
CA GLU A 15 -2.10 -24.08 11.54
C GLU A 15 -2.42 -23.32 12.84
N ALA A 16 -2.63 -24.05 13.95
CA ALA A 16 -3.00 -23.47 15.24
C ALA A 16 -1.83 -22.85 16.00
N TYR A 17 -0.59 -23.14 15.62
CA TYR A 17 0.60 -22.58 16.26
C TYR A 17 1.44 -21.87 15.23
N THR A 18 1.85 -20.65 15.55
CA THR A 18 2.59 -19.75 14.68
C THR A 18 3.75 -19.12 15.45
N ASN A 19 4.76 -18.65 14.74
CA ASN A 19 5.86 -17.81 15.23
C ASN A 19 5.64 -16.31 14.93
N ASP A 20 4.47 -15.94 14.40
CA ASP A 20 4.12 -14.56 14.06
C ASP A 20 3.85 -13.70 15.30
N SER A 21 4.06 -12.39 15.17
CA SER A 21 3.79 -11.42 16.23
C SER A 21 2.36 -10.88 16.18
N PHE A 22 1.85 -10.45 17.33
CA PHE A 22 0.57 -9.73 17.48
C PHE A 22 0.88 -8.26 17.78
N ASP A 23 0.25 -7.32 17.07
CA ASP A 23 0.31 -5.90 17.43
C ASP A 23 -1.05 -5.49 18.03
N SER A 24 -1.04 -4.68 19.07
CA SER A 24 -2.26 -4.13 19.69
C SER A 24 -2.41 -2.62 19.49
N ASN A 25 -1.45 -1.97 18.83
CA ASN A 25 -1.32 -0.52 18.75
C ASN A 25 -1.89 0.11 17.47
N LEU A 26 -3.00 -0.42 16.94
CA LEU A 26 -3.70 0.25 15.84
C LEU A 26 -4.63 1.35 16.34
N GLU A 27 -4.96 2.27 15.43
CA GLU A 27 -5.83 3.40 15.73
C GLU A 27 -7.17 2.94 16.29
N ASN A 28 -7.60 3.59 17.36
CA ASN A 28 -8.85 3.34 18.06
C ASN A 28 -10.04 3.88 17.24
N THR A 29 -10.41 3.18 16.17
CA THR A 29 -11.44 3.59 15.19
C THR A 29 -12.44 2.47 14.93
N ASN A 30 -13.66 2.81 14.50
CA ASN A 30 -14.71 1.82 14.23
C ASN A 30 -14.58 1.28 12.79
N TYR A 31 -14.15 0.03 12.64
CA TYR A 31 -14.10 -0.66 11.35
C TYR A 31 -15.44 -1.33 11.02
N ASP A 32 -15.92 -1.24 9.78
CA ASP A 32 -17.19 -1.84 9.35
C ASP A 32 -17.02 -3.21 8.67
N TYR A 33 -15.79 -3.54 8.27
CA TYR A 33 -15.39 -4.84 7.78
C TYR A 33 -14.07 -5.26 8.40
N PHE A 34 -13.94 -6.54 8.75
CA PHE A 34 -12.71 -7.15 9.21
C PHE A 34 -12.43 -8.42 8.43
N ILE A 35 -11.26 -8.50 7.81
CA ILE A 35 -10.77 -9.70 7.13
C ILE A 35 -9.52 -10.16 7.86
N SER A 36 -9.46 -11.46 8.15
CA SER A 36 -8.26 -12.07 8.71
C SER A 36 -8.04 -13.46 8.14
N ASP A 37 -6.78 -13.86 8.06
CA ASP A 37 -6.44 -15.25 7.82
C ASP A 37 -6.94 -16.12 8.98
N ALA A 38 -7.52 -17.28 8.68
CA ALA A 38 -8.16 -18.14 9.69
C ALA A 38 -7.13 -18.96 10.50
N VAL A 39 -5.98 -18.38 10.81
CA VAL A 39 -4.81 -19.01 11.43
C VAL A 39 -4.76 -18.71 12.93
N SER A 40 -4.48 -19.74 13.74
CA SER A 40 -4.24 -19.58 15.18
C SER A 40 -5.34 -18.80 15.93
N TYR A 41 -4.97 -18.02 16.96
CA TYR A 41 -5.82 -17.16 17.78
C TYR A 41 -5.96 -15.73 17.23
N PHE A 42 -5.23 -15.36 16.17
CA PHE A 42 -5.11 -13.97 15.71
C PHE A 42 -6.46 -13.30 15.45
N PRO A 43 -7.42 -13.91 14.71
CA PRO A 43 -8.70 -13.26 14.45
C PRO A 43 -9.42 -12.83 15.73
N TRP A 44 -9.36 -13.66 16.77
CA TRP A 44 -10.02 -13.40 18.04
C TRP A 44 -9.32 -12.32 18.85
N LEU A 45 -7.99 -12.33 18.87
CA LEU A 45 -7.21 -11.31 19.56
C LEU A 45 -7.39 -9.95 18.90
N TYR A 46 -7.45 -9.88 17.57
CA TYR A 46 -7.77 -8.65 16.84
C TYR A 46 -9.17 -8.15 17.19
N LEU A 47 -10.18 -9.02 17.16
CA LEU A 47 -11.56 -8.69 17.57
C LEU A 47 -11.65 -8.20 19.02
N ALA A 48 -10.79 -8.70 19.90
CA ALA A 48 -10.71 -8.26 21.29
C ALA A 48 -9.96 -6.92 21.46
N ASN A 49 -8.92 -6.66 20.68
CA ASN A 49 -8.06 -5.50 20.89
C ASN A 49 -8.56 -4.25 20.16
N TYR A 50 -9.23 -4.39 19.02
CA TYR A 50 -9.68 -3.24 18.24
C TYR A 50 -11.17 -2.94 18.40
N ASN A 51 -11.56 -1.77 17.86
CA ASN A 51 -12.94 -1.32 17.88
C ASN A 51 -13.65 -1.73 16.58
N PHE A 52 -14.61 -2.61 16.74
CA PHE A 52 -15.52 -3.01 15.68
C PHE A 52 -16.93 -2.55 16.06
N ALA A 53 -17.66 -1.97 15.11
CA ALA A 53 -19.06 -1.66 15.30
C ALA A 53 -19.86 -2.98 15.41
N GLU A 54 -20.98 -3.01 16.14
CA GLU A 54 -21.79 -4.24 16.22
C GLU A 54 -22.26 -4.75 14.84
N SER A 55 -22.35 -3.86 13.85
CA SER A 55 -22.67 -4.16 12.45
C SER A 55 -21.49 -4.67 11.62
N THR A 56 -20.28 -4.77 12.19
CA THR A 56 -19.09 -5.19 11.46
C THR A 56 -19.26 -6.61 10.92
N LYS A 57 -18.92 -6.79 9.64
CA LYS A 57 -18.87 -8.10 9.02
C LYS A 57 -17.47 -8.68 9.13
N ILE A 58 -17.39 -9.93 9.58
CA ILE A 58 -16.14 -10.66 9.82
C ILE A 58 -15.94 -11.70 8.73
N LEU A 59 -14.81 -11.64 8.04
CA LEU A 59 -14.43 -12.57 6.99
C LEU A 59 -13.18 -13.32 7.43
N LEU A 60 -13.29 -14.62 7.67
CA LEU A 60 -12.16 -15.48 8.01
C LEU A 60 -11.80 -16.34 6.81
N VAL A 61 -10.56 -16.26 6.37
CA VAL A 61 -10.12 -16.80 5.07
C VAL A 61 -8.94 -17.73 5.23
N ASN A 62 -9.02 -18.94 4.68
CA ASN A 62 -7.88 -19.86 4.59
C ASN A 62 -8.17 -20.96 3.56
N SER A 63 -7.17 -21.41 2.80
CA SER A 63 -7.31 -22.54 1.86
C SER A 63 -7.38 -23.90 2.54
N ASN A 64 -7.00 -23.95 3.82
CA ASN A 64 -7.06 -25.11 4.68
C ASN A 64 -8.42 -25.19 5.38
N GLN A 65 -9.25 -26.13 4.94
CA GLN A 65 -10.60 -26.33 5.50
C GLN A 65 -10.56 -26.61 7.01
N THR A 66 -9.54 -27.31 7.51
CA THR A 66 -9.40 -27.63 8.92
C THR A 66 -9.14 -26.39 9.78
N ALA A 67 -8.39 -25.41 9.27
CA ALA A 67 -8.21 -24.13 9.94
C ALA A 67 -9.55 -23.38 10.06
N LEU A 68 -10.35 -23.35 8.99
CA LEU A 68 -11.70 -22.76 9.04
C LEU A 68 -12.64 -23.49 10.00
N ASP A 69 -12.60 -24.82 10.03
CA ASP A 69 -13.43 -25.63 10.92
C ASP A 69 -13.02 -25.44 12.38
N PHE A 70 -11.74 -25.24 12.66
CA PHE A 70 -11.24 -24.84 13.97
C PHE A 70 -11.81 -23.48 14.40
N GLN A 71 -11.79 -22.47 13.53
CA GLN A 71 -12.36 -21.16 13.86
C GLN A 71 -13.88 -21.24 14.12
N LYS A 72 -14.63 -22.02 13.32
CA LYS A 72 -16.06 -22.26 13.57
C LYS A 72 -16.30 -22.98 14.90
N TRP A 73 -15.49 -23.99 15.19
CA TRP A 73 -15.56 -24.72 16.45
C TRP A 73 -15.28 -23.80 17.63
N PHE A 74 -14.21 -22.99 17.54
CA PHE A 74 -13.82 -22.04 18.56
C PHE A 74 -14.95 -21.05 18.85
N LEU A 75 -15.50 -20.42 17.81
CA LEU A 75 -16.64 -19.50 17.94
C LEU A 75 -17.84 -20.11 18.68
N LYS A 76 -18.10 -21.40 18.45
CA LYS A 76 -19.24 -22.12 19.05
C LYS A 76 -18.96 -22.63 20.46
N LYS A 77 -17.72 -22.98 20.77
CA LYS A 77 -17.37 -23.79 21.95
C LYS A 77 -16.58 -23.03 23.00
N TYR A 78 -15.87 -21.98 22.60
CA TYR A 78 -15.11 -21.16 23.53
C TYR A 78 -16.04 -20.55 24.58
N LYS A 79 -15.59 -20.63 25.84
CA LYS A 79 -16.24 -20.00 26.98
C LYS A 79 -15.16 -19.28 27.79
N PRO A 80 -15.37 -18.00 28.14
CA PRO A 80 -14.41 -17.25 28.94
C PRO A 80 -13.92 -18.03 30.16
N ASN A 81 -12.59 -18.15 30.28
CA ASN A 81 -11.93 -18.90 31.34
C ASN A 81 -10.46 -18.48 31.45
N LYS A 82 -10.15 -17.73 32.51
CA LYS A 82 -8.81 -17.17 32.79
C LYS A 82 -7.68 -18.20 32.95
N ASN A 83 -8.00 -19.48 33.11
CA ASN A 83 -7.00 -20.54 33.30
C ASN A 83 -6.77 -21.40 32.05
N LEU A 84 -7.48 -21.14 30.95
CA LEU A 84 -7.40 -21.97 29.76
C LEU A 84 -6.24 -21.53 28.87
N THR A 85 -5.24 -22.38 28.67
CA THR A 85 -4.13 -22.08 27.76
C THR A 85 -4.53 -22.30 26.30
N TRP A 86 -3.82 -21.68 25.36
CA TRP A 86 -4.04 -21.94 23.94
C TRP A 86 -3.84 -23.42 23.58
N LYS A 87 -2.82 -24.06 24.17
CA LYS A 87 -2.56 -25.49 24.03
C LYS A 87 -3.77 -26.34 24.45
N ASP A 88 -4.45 -25.99 25.53
CA ASP A 88 -5.64 -26.73 26.00
C ASP A 88 -6.79 -26.64 24.99
N ILE A 89 -6.98 -25.47 24.38
CA ILE A 89 -8.01 -25.23 23.36
C ILE A 89 -7.76 -26.08 22.13
N VAL A 90 -6.53 -26.04 21.63
CA VAL A 90 -6.10 -26.82 20.46
C VAL A 90 -6.21 -28.32 20.73
N THR A 91 -5.85 -28.76 21.93
CA THR A 91 -5.94 -30.17 22.33
C THR A 91 -7.39 -30.65 22.33
N LYS A 92 -8.33 -29.87 22.87
CA LYS A 92 -9.76 -30.19 22.85
C LYS A 92 -10.31 -30.33 21.42
N PHE A 93 -9.95 -29.41 20.53
CA PHE A 93 -10.36 -29.52 19.13
C PHE A 93 -9.83 -30.82 18.49
N LYS A 94 -8.58 -31.17 18.77
CA LYS A 94 -7.94 -32.39 18.27
C LYS A 94 -8.57 -33.68 18.81
N GLU A 95 -9.00 -33.70 20.06
CA GLU A 95 -9.73 -34.85 20.63
C GLU A 95 -11.05 -35.11 19.87
N GLU A 96 -11.71 -34.04 19.40
CA GLU A 96 -12.92 -34.11 18.58
C GLU A 96 -12.63 -34.37 17.08
N ASN A 97 -11.42 -34.09 16.61
CA ASN A 97 -11.01 -34.18 15.20
C ASN A 97 -9.72 -35.01 15.06
N LYS A 98 -9.90 -36.31 14.83
CA LYS A 98 -8.80 -37.27 14.66
C LYS A 98 -7.95 -36.89 13.42
N ASP A 99 -6.66 -37.22 13.46
CA ASP A 99 -5.69 -37.06 12.34
C ASP A 99 -5.08 -35.65 12.10
N LEU A 100 -5.02 -34.81 13.14
CA LEU A 100 -4.32 -33.52 13.10
C LEU A 100 -2.82 -33.61 13.48
N ALA A 101 -1.98 -32.93 12.71
CA ALA A 101 -0.57 -32.72 13.04
C ALA A 101 -0.38 -31.76 14.23
N VAL A 102 0.71 -31.91 14.98
CA VAL A 102 1.09 -31.05 16.11
C VAL A 102 2.35 -30.28 15.74
N SER A 103 2.42 -29.01 16.15
CA SER A 103 3.60 -28.15 15.99
C SER A 103 4.71 -28.51 16.99
N ASN A 104 5.90 -27.92 16.82
CA ASN A 104 7.00 -28.02 17.79
C ASN A 104 6.70 -27.28 19.12
N ASP A 105 7.43 -27.63 20.18
CA ASP A 105 7.22 -27.07 21.54
C ASP A 105 7.48 -25.56 21.62
N ALA A 106 8.45 -25.04 20.87
CA ALA A 106 8.79 -23.62 20.89
C ALA A 106 7.63 -22.72 20.44
N ASN A 107 6.94 -23.08 19.35
CA ASN A 107 5.77 -22.34 18.86
C ASN A 107 4.60 -22.42 19.86
N ILE A 108 4.44 -23.55 20.56
CA ILE A 108 3.39 -23.74 21.57
C ILE A 108 3.60 -22.79 22.75
N GLU A 109 4.82 -22.69 23.26
CA GLU A 109 5.15 -21.79 24.38
C GLU A 109 4.91 -20.33 24.02
N MET A 110 5.37 -19.90 22.85
CA MET A 110 5.15 -18.53 22.36
C MET A 110 3.67 -18.21 22.21
N CYS A 111 2.91 -19.12 21.60
CA CYS A 111 1.46 -18.99 21.43
C CYS A 111 0.72 -18.89 22.77
N ASN A 112 1.08 -19.72 23.74
CA ASN A 112 0.51 -19.66 25.10
C ASN A 112 0.81 -18.32 25.77
N LYS A 113 2.02 -17.78 25.59
CA LYS A 113 2.36 -16.47 26.16
C LYS A 113 1.48 -15.37 25.57
N ILE A 114 1.40 -15.25 24.25
CA ILE A 114 0.60 -14.22 23.57
C ILE A 114 -0.89 -14.35 23.94
N TRP A 115 -1.40 -15.58 23.97
CA TRP A 115 -2.76 -15.87 24.40
C TRP A 115 -3.03 -15.37 25.83
N ASN A 116 -2.18 -15.74 26.79
CA ASN A 116 -2.34 -15.36 28.19
C ASN A 116 -2.28 -13.84 28.39
N ASP A 117 -1.40 -13.15 27.66
CA ASP A 117 -1.27 -11.69 27.72
C ASP A 117 -2.55 -10.96 27.25
N ASN A 118 -3.39 -11.61 26.43
CA ASN A 118 -4.60 -11.01 25.84
C ASN A 118 -5.93 -11.61 26.35
N LEU A 119 -5.87 -12.72 27.09
CA LEU A 119 -7.03 -13.53 27.48
C LEU A 119 -8.08 -12.72 28.25
N GLU A 120 -7.65 -11.87 29.17
CA GLU A 120 -8.57 -11.06 29.97
C GLU A 120 -9.42 -10.11 29.11
N LEU A 121 -8.82 -9.49 28.10
CA LEU A 121 -9.53 -8.58 27.20
C LEU A 121 -10.47 -9.34 26.28
N LEU A 122 -10.03 -10.49 25.74
CA LEU A 122 -10.87 -11.38 24.95
C LEU A 122 -12.09 -11.84 25.74
N ASP A 123 -11.89 -12.34 26.96
CA ASP A 123 -12.95 -12.82 27.84
C ASP A 123 -13.98 -11.71 28.12
N LYS A 124 -13.51 -10.48 28.35
CA LYS A 124 -14.38 -9.32 28.59
C LYS A 124 -15.21 -8.95 27.36
N LYS A 125 -14.69 -9.11 26.15
CA LYS A 125 -15.38 -8.74 24.90
C LYS A 125 -16.11 -9.90 24.22
N TRP A 126 -15.98 -11.13 24.72
CA TRP A 126 -16.48 -12.33 24.04
C TRP A 126 -17.97 -12.27 23.70
N ASP A 127 -18.82 -11.79 24.62
CA ASP A 127 -20.26 -11.66 24.42
C ASP A 127 -20.63 -10.72 23.26
N SER A 128 -19.78 -9.74 22.95
CA SER A 128 -19.94 -8.87 21.79
C SER A 128 -19.36 -9.52 20.53
N ILE A 129 -18.22 -10.19 20.66
CA ILE A 129 -17.54 -10.87 19.55
C ILE A 129 -18.47 -11.90 18.89
N VAL A 130 -19.12 -12.76 19.69
CA VAL A 130 -20.01 -13.80 19.16
C VAL A 130 -21.24 -13.28 18.41
N LYS A 131 -21.57 -11.99 18.54
CA LYS A 131 -22.73 -11.36 17.89
C LYS A 131 -22.44 -10.84 16.49
N PHE A 132 -21.17 -10.76 16.07
CA PHE A 132 -20.85 -10.31 14.73
C PHE A 132 -21.36 -11.28 13.65
N SER A 133 -21.48 -10.78 12.42
CA SER A 133 -21.80 -11.60 11.26
C SER A 133 -20.52 -12.22 10.69
N TYR A 134 -20.39 -13.55 10.75
CA TYR A 134 -19.22 -14.28 10.26
C TYR A 134 -19.44 -14.92 8.89
N THR A 135 -18.44 -14.77 8.02
CA THR A 135 -18.31 -15.49 6.75
C THR A 135 -16.96 -16.23 6.74
N PHE A 136 -16.99 -17.52 6.43
CA PHE A 136 -15.79 -18.37 6.34
C PHE A 136 -15.52 -18.70 4.88
N ILE A 137 -14.34 -18.35 4.36
CA ILE A 137 -14.02 -18.46 2.94
C ILE A 137 -12.86 -19.44 2.75
N ASN A 138 -13.13 -20.53 2.02
CA ASN A 138 -12.12 -21.52 1.66
C ASN A 138 -11.39 -21.12 0.37
N LYS A 139 -10.40 -20.23 0.51
CA LYS A 139 -9.47 -19.79 -0.55
C LYS A 139 -8.16 -19.34 0.10
N SER A 140 -7.07 -19.38 -0.66
CA SER A 140 -5.74 -18.92 -0.20
C SER A 140 -5.71 -17.41 -0.10
N ILE A 141 -5.33 -16.81 1.03
CA ILE A 141 -5.26 -15.34 1.21
C ILE A 141 -4.41 -14.61 0.15
N ASN A 142 -3.49 -15.34 -0.50
CA ASN A 142 -2.62 -14.84 -1.56
C ASN A 142 -3.29 -14.82 -2.95
N ASP A 143 -4.49 -15.39 -3.07
CA ASP A 143 -5.29 -15.36 -4.29
C ASP A 143 -5.86 -13.95 -4.48
N SER A 144 -5.43 -13.24 -5.52
CA SER A 144 -5.94 -11.89 -5.82
C SER A 144 -7.44 -11.85 -6.09
N SER A 145 -8.08 -12.99 -6.43
CA SER A 145 -9.53 -13.14 -6.55
C SER A 145 -10.26 -13.24 -5.20
N LEU A 146 -9.58 -13.41 -4.08
CA LEU A 146 -10.22 -13.24 -2.77
C LEU A 146 -10.59 -11.79 -2.50
N LEU A 147 -9.78 -10.89 -3.02
CA LEU A 147 -10.06 -9.47 -3.07
C LEU A 147 -11.03 -9.15 -4.21
N ASP A 148 -11.74 -10.15 -4.77
CA ASP A 148 -12.89 -9.95 -5.65
C ASP A 148 -13.77 -8.87 -5.00
N PHE A 149 -13.71 -7.71 -5.66
CA PHE A 149 -13.95 -6.38 -5.12
C PHE A 149 -15.24 -6.25 -4.31
N ASN A 150 -16.23 -7.12 -4.52
CA ASN A 150 -17.55 -7.07 -3.92
C ASN A 150 -17.56 -7.11 -2.38
N TYR A 151 -16.59 -7.73 -1.72
CA TYR A 151 -16.67 -7.86 -0.25
C TYR A 151 -16.40 -6.55 0.47
N ILE A 152 -15.41 -5.77 0.03
CA ILE A 152 -14.95 -4.56 0.74
C ILE A 152 -14.99 -3.28 -0.09
N LYS A 153 -15.30 -3.33 -1.38
CA LYS A 153 -15.35 -2.13 -2.24
C LYS A 153 -16.25 -1.03 -1.69
N ASP A 154 -17.40 -1.41 -1.13
CA ASP A 154 -18.37 -0.46 -0.60
C ASP A 154 -18.20 -0.19 0.91
N ALA A 155 -17.24 -0.87 1.55
CA ALA A 155 -16.92 -0.66 2.95
C ALA A 155 -16.36 0.75 3.17
N GLN A 156 -16.76 1.38 4.26
CA GLN A 156 -16.33 2.74 4.59
C GLN A 156 -15.01 2.76 5.35
N LYS A 157 -14.74 1.74 6.18
CA LYS A 157 -13.52 1.56 6.96
C LYS A 157 -13.17 0.06 7.07
N PRO A 158 -12.81 -0.59 5.95
CA PRO A 158 -12.40 -2.00 5.99
C PRO A 158 -11.01 -2.16 6.59
N MET A 159 -10.82 -3.26 7.29
CA MET A 159 -9.56 -3.66 7.91
C MET A 159 -9.15 -5.07 7.47
N ILE A 160 -7.87 -5.24 7.17
CA ILE A 160 -7.24 -6.55 6.90
C ILE A 160 -6.10 -6.78 7.87
N CYS A 161 -6.15 -7.88 8.62
CA CYS A 161 -5.04 -8.33 9.44
C CYS A 161 -4.64 -9.75 9.04
N ILE A 162 -3.44 -9.91 8.50
CA ILE A 162 -2.91 -11.21 8.09
C ILE A 162 -1.72 -11.54 9.00
N GLY A 163 -1.94 -12.52 9.88
CA GLY A 163 -0.93 -13.03 10.79
C GLY A 163 0.10 -13.87 10.06
N SER A 164 -0.31 -14.79 9.19
CA SER A 164 0.63 -15.61 8.42
C SER A 164 1.43 -14.77 7.42
N GLY A 165 2.72 -15.04 7.27
CA GLY A 165 3.51 -14.42 6.19
C GLY A 165 2.87 -14.62 4.81
N VAL A 166 2.78 -13.55 4.03
CA VAL A 166 2.28 -13.61 2.65
C VAL A 166 3.37 -14.20 1.75
N GLU A 167 3.39 -15.52 1.59
CA GLU A 167 4.31 -16.22 0.67
C GLU A 167 3.80 -16.15 -0.77
N THR A 168 4.53 -15.48 -1.66
CA THR A 168 4.09 -15.40 -3.06
C THR A 168 5.21 -15.80 -4.03
N GLU A 169 5.23 -17.08 -4.40
CA GLU A 169 6.00 -17.57 -5.56
C GLU A 169 5.39 -17.13 -6.91
N GLN A 170 4.14 -16.65 -6.92
CA GLN A 170 3.33 -16.43 -8.13
C GLN A 170 2.95 -14.96 -8.41
N VAL A 171 3.04 -14.07 -7.41
CA VAL A 171 2.61 -12.66 -7.47
C VAL A 171 3.62 -11.84 -6.65
N SER A 172 3.99 -10.61 -7.00
CA SER A 172 4.88 -9.84 -6.11
C SER A 172 4.11 -9.35 -4.88
N PHE A 173 4.76 -9.19 -3.73
CA PHE A 173 4.11 -8.59 -2.54
C PHE A 173 3.51 -7.21 -2.85
N ILE A 174 4.15 -6.44 -3.74
CA ILE A 174 3.62 -5.17 -4.26
C ILE A 174 2.30 -5.36 -5.01
N ASP A 175 2.18 -6.37 -5.87
CA ASP A 175 0.94 -6.62 -6.62
C ASP A 175 -0.22 -7.02 -5.69
N PHE A 176 0.08 -7.75 -4.62
CA PHE A 176 -0.90 -8.05 -3.57
C PHE A 176 -1.39 -6.77 -2.88
N LEU A 177 -0.48 -5.89 -2.43
CA LEU A 177 -0.84 -4.59 -1.85
C LEU A 177 -1.62 -3.71 -2.84
N ASN A 178 -1.22 -3.70 -4.11
CA ASN A 178 -1.89 -2.94 -5.16
C ASN A 178 -3.30 -3.45 -5.44
N SER A 179 -3.54 -4.77 -5.37
CA SER A 179 -4.87 -5.36 -5.51
C SER A 179 -5.79 -4.91 -4.37
N MET A 180 -5.27 -4.82 -3.15
CA MET A 180 -5.99 -4.31 -1.99
C MET A 180 -6.35 -2.82 -2.13
N ILE A 181 -5.38 -1.98 -2.52
CA ILE A 181 -5.59 -0.53 -2.72
C ILE A 181 -6.61 -0.29 -3.84
N ALA A 182 -6.49 -1.02 -4.95
CA ALA A 182 -7.43 -0.95 -6.05
C ALA A 182 -8.85 -1.34 -5.61
N SER A 183 -8.95 -2.25 -4.63
CA SER A 183 -10.23 -2.71 -4.10
C SER A 183 -10.92 -1.66 -3.24
N ASN A 184 -10.19 -1.08 -2.30
CA ASN A 184 -10.70 0.02 -1.50
C ASN A 184 -9.53 0.86 -0.98
N GLN A 185 -9.42 2.10 -1.46
CA GLN A 185 -8.35 3.01 -1.04
C GLN A 185 -8.46 3.41 0.44
N LYS A 186 -9.59 3.17 1.12
CA LYS A 186 -9.80 3.40 2.57
C LYS A 186 -9.40 2.21 3.45
N LEU A 187 -8.83 1.16 2.86
CA LEU A 187 -8.41 -0.04 3.57
C LEU A 187 -7.28 0.25 4.57
N THR A 188 -7.49 -0.16 5.82
CA THR A 188 -6.43 -0.30 6.82
C THR A 188 -5.88 -1.72 6.73
N TRP A 189 -4.56 -1.89 6.78
CA TRP A 189 -3.96 -3.21 6.85
C TRP A 189 -2.82 -3.33 7.86
N GLU A 190 -2.64 -4.56 8.35
CA GLU A 190 -1.50 -5.05 9.10
C GLU A 190 -1.17 -6.46 8.60
N ILE A 191 -0.03 -6.61 7.94
CA ILE A 191 0.31 -7.85 7.22
C ILE A 191 1.78 -8.19 7.47
N ASN A 192 2.05 -9.46 7.79
CA ASN A 192 3.42 -9.97 7.85
C ASN A 192 4.04 -10.01 6.44
N THR A 193 5.20 -9.38 6.29
CA THR A 193 5.96 -9.36 5.03
C THR A 193 6.79 -10.63 4.88
N PRO A 194 7.17 -11.01 3.65
CA PRO A 194 8.16 -12.06 3.40
C PRO A 194 9.53 -11.82 4.05
N TYR A 195 9.79 -10.59 4.51
CA TYR A 195 11.06 -10.16 5.09
C TYR A 195 11.07 -10.22 6.63
N GLY A 196 10.00 -10.74 7.25
CA GLY A 196 9.90 -10.93 8.70
C GLY A 196 9.51 -9.68 9.48
N LYS A 197 9.07 -8.61 8.81
CA LYS A 197 8.55 -7.39 9.45
C LYS A 197 7.07 -7.19 9.12
N LYS A 198 6.35 -6.39 9.90
CA LYS A 198 4.97 -6.01 9.59
C LYS A 198 4.91 -4.83 8.64
N SER A 199 4.04 -4.93 7.65
CA SER A 199 3.64 -3.82 6.80
C SER A 199 2.29 -3.28 7.24
N PHE A 200 2.21 -1.96 7.33
CA PHE A 200 0.98 -1.23 7.67
C PHE A 200 0.51 -0.42 6.47
N GLY A 201 -0.79 -0.12 6.43
CA GLY A 201 -1.39 0.65 5.35
C GLY A 201 -1.45 2.15 5.58
N PRO A 202 -1.82 2.93 4.55
CA PRO A 202 -2.03 4.37 4.63
C PRO A 202 -2.97 4.85 5.74
N ASN A 203 -3.93 4.00 6.12
CA ASN A 203 -4.97 4.27 7.11
C ASN A 203 -4.64 3.61 8.47
N SER A 204 -3.36 3.32 8.73
CA SER A 204 -2.85 2.76 9.98
C SER A 204 -1.97 3.80 10.70
N SER A 205 -1.66 3.55 11.97
CA SER A 205 -0.68 4.34 12.74
C SER A 205 0.69 4.34 12.06
N ILE A 206 1.40 5.47 12.12
CA ILE A 206 2.77 5.59 11.62
C ILE A 206 3.71 4.93 12.64
N LEU A 207 4.63 4.08 12.17
CA LEU A 207 5.70 3.57 13.03
C LEU A 207 6.62 4.73 13.40
N ASP A 208 7.00 4.82 14.67
CA ASP A 208 7.93 5.84 15.20
C ASP A 208 9.36 5.61 14.65
N GLN A 209 9.53 5.78 13.35
CA GLN A 209 10.80 5.70 12.64
C GLN A 209 11.08 7.02 11.94
N GLN A 210 12.13 7.69 12.40
CA GLN A 210 12.61 9.00 11.94
C GLN A 210 13.38 8.94 10.61
N GLU A 211 13.15 7.94 9.76
CA GLU A 211 13.85 7.89 8.48
C GLU A 211 13.23 8.89 7.51
N SER A 212 13.98 9.95 7.16
CA SER A 212 13.51 10.89 6.16
C SER A 212 13.43 10.21 4.77
N PHE A 213 12.34 10.50 4.07
CA PHE A 213 12.03 10.07 2.70
C PHE A 213 11.87 11.26 1.73
N TYR A 214 12.09 12.49 2.20
CA TYR A 214 12.14 13.68 1.36
C TYR A 214 13.17 14.71 1.87
N ILE A 215 13.63 15.59 0.98
CA ILE A 215 14.45 16.76 1.32
C ILE A 215 13.73 18.01 0.79
N PRO A 216 13.37 18.99 1.66
CA PRO A 216 12.89 20.30 1.25
C PRO A 216 13.93 21.04 0.41
N ILE A 217 13.48 21.60 -0.71
CA ILE A 217 14.32 22.40 -1.61
C ILE A 217 13.72 23.81 -1.66
N ASP A 218 14.54 24.81 -1.36
CA ASP A 218 14.13 26.20 -1.52
C ASP A 218 14.12 26.57 -3.01
N VAL A 219 12.96 27.02 -3.50
CA VAL A 219 12.75 27.46 -4.87
C VAL A 219 11.94 28.74 -4.88
N PRO A 220 12.12 29.62 -5.86
CA PRO A 220 11.29 30.81 -6.01
C PRO A 220 9.80 30.44 -6.04
N LYS A 221 8.96 31.22 -5.38
CA LYS A 221 7.53 30.89 -5.29
C LYS A 221 6.82 31.02 -6.64
N LEU A 222 5.90 30.10 -6.89
CA LEU A 222 4.95 30.12 -7.99
C LEU A 222 3.74 30.99 -7.62
N ASP A 223 3.20 31.69 -8.63
CA ASP A 223 1.85 32.22 -8.57
C ASP A 223 0.85 31.07 -8.78
N CYS A 224 0.63 30.26 -7.73
CA CYS A 224 -0.18 29.05 -7.83
C CYS A 224 -1.61 29.33 -8.31
N GLU A 225 -2.21 30.45 -7.92
CA GLU A 225 -3.57 30.81 -8.35
C GLU A 225 -3.63 31.04 -9.85
N LYS A 226 -2.70 31.84 -10.39
CA LYS A 226 -2.62 32.08 -11.83
C LYS A 226 -2.27 30.81 -12.61
N VAL A 227 -1.37 29.99 -12.09
CA VAL A 227 -1.03 28.70 -12.70
C VAL A 227 -2.24 27.77 -12.74
N LEU A 228 -3.06 27.72 -11.68
CA LEU A 228 -4.29 26.92 -11.67
C LEU A 228 -5.31 27.41 -12.70
N GLN A 229 -5.45 28.73 -12.87
CA GLN A 229 -6.29 29.31 -13.94
C GLN A 229 -5.79 28.91 -15.34
N GLU A 230 -4.49 28.94 -15.58
CA GLU A 230 -3.87 28.49 -16.84
C GLU A 230 -4.10 26.97 -17.08
N ILE A 231 -4.04 26.16 -16.02
CA ILE A 231 -4.31 24.71 -16.08
C ILE A 231 -5.77 24.42 -16.47
N GLN A 232 -6.74 25.25 -16.07
CA GLN A 232 -8.14 25.06 -16.49
C GLN A 232 -8.27 25.05 -18.02
N ALA A 233 -7.50 25.90 -18.72
CA ALA A 233 -7.48 25.89 -20.17
C ALA A 233 -6.92 24.57 -20.75
N LEU A 234 -5.95 23.93 -20.08
CA LEU A 234 -5.46 22.61 -20.46
C LEU A 234 -6.54 21.53 -20.32
N GLU A 235 -7.34 21.60 -19.24
CA GLU A 235 -8.47 20.70 -18.99
C GLU A 235 -9.55 20.85 -20.05
N GLU A 236 -9.99 22.08 -20.31
CA GLU A 236 -11.03 22.40 -21.31
C GLU A 236 -10.66 21.95 -22.72
N ASN A 237 -9.35 21.96 -23.03
CA ASN A 237 -8.82 21.53 -24.32
C ASN A 237 -8.37 20.06 -24.34
N ASN A 238 -8.58 19.29 -23.26
CA ASN A 238 -8.20 17.88 -23.12
C ASN A 238 -6.72 17.60 -23.45
N LEU A 239 -5.81 18.44 -22.94
CA LEU A 239 -4.39 18.38 -23.30
C LEU A 239 -3.54 17.47 -22.39
N PHE A 240 -4.13 16.87 -21.36
CA PHE A 240 -3.46 15.92 -20.50
C PHE A 240 -3.39 14.53 -21.16
N THR A 241 -2.18 13.98 -21.24
CA THR A 241 -1.92 12.63 -21.74
C THR A 241 -1.99 11.63 -20.57
N PRO A 242 -2.81 10.57 -20.63
CA PRO A 242 -2.84 9.53 -19.60
C PRO A 242 -1.48 8.84 -19.41
N LEU A 243 -1.10 8.56 -18.16
CA LEU A 243 0.13 7.82 -17.84
C LEU A 243 -0.15 6.40 -17.41
N ARG A 244 0.72 5.48 -17.83
CA ARG A 244 0.86 4.14 -17.23
C ARG A 244 -0.51 3.50 -16.96
N THR A 245 -1.33 3.53 -18.01
CA THR A 245 -2.68 2.95 -18.07
C THR A 245 -2.62 1.42 -18.17
N PRO A 246 -3.74 0.69 -18.01
CA PRO A 246 -3.76 -0.77 -18.13
C PRO A 246 -3.18 -1.30 -19.45
N GLN A 247 -3.17 -0.49 -20.50
CA GLN A 247 -2.55 -0.79 -21.80
C GLN A 247 -1.02 -1.00 -21.69
N TYR A 248 -0.40 -0.49 -20.62
CA TYR A 248 1.01 -0.66 -20.29
C TYR A 248 1.24 -1.65 -19.14
N GLY A 249 0.21 -2.40 -18.72
CA GLY A 249 0.29 -3.35 -17.60
C GLY A 249 0.26 -2.71 -16.22
N GLU A 250 -0.05 -1.42 -16.12
CA GLU A 250 -0.07 -0.66 -14.87
C GLU A 250 -1.49 -0.12 -14.60
N ASN A 251 -1.91 -0.02 -13.34
CA ASN A 251 -3.27 0.40 -12.96
C ASN A 251 -3.25 1.71 -12.16
N ASN A 252 -3.10 2.83 -12.86
CA ASN A 252 -3.02 4.18 -12.28
C ASN A 252 -4.21 5.07 -12.72
N PRO A 253 -5.45 4.78 -12.27
CA PRO A 253 -6.63 5.50 -12.73
C PRO A 253 -6.55 6.99 -12.39
N GLY A 254 -6.86 7.83 -13.37
CA GLY A 254 -6.89 9.28 -13.20
C GLY A 254 -5.51 9.96 -13.26
N TRP A 255 -4.42 9.22 -13.45
CA TRP A 255 -3.08 9.80 -13.56
C TRP A 255 -2.75 10.21 -15.00
N SER A 256 -2.36 11.47 -15.17
CA SER A 256 -2.06 12.05 -16.48
C SER A 256 -1.05 13.18 -16.37
N SER A 257 -0.50 13.62 -17.50
CA SER A 257 0.52 14.66 -17.52
C SER A 257 0.47 15.51 -18.79
N PHE A 258 1.00 16.72 -18.66
CA PHE A 258 1.25 17.65 -19.75
C PHE A 258 2.72 18.11 -19.67
N ALA A 259 3.48 17.94 -20.76
CA ALA A 259 4.87 18.37 -20.80
C ALA A 259 4.99 19.87 -21.13
N ILE A 260 5.63 20.60 -20.21
CA ILE A 260 6.03 22.00 -20.37
C ILE A 260 7.33 22.08 -21.17
N HIS A 261 8.27 21.21 -20.83
CA HIS A 261 9.55 21.03 -21.49
C HIS A 261 9.79 19.54 -21.68
N GLY A 262 10.08 19.10 -22.90
CA GLY A 262 10.11 17.67 -23.23
C GLY A 262 10.74 17.37 -24.57
N ALA A 263 10.80 16.08 -24.90
CA ALA A 263 11.44 15.60 -26.11
C ALA A 263 10.75 16.18 -27.36
N ASN A 264 11.54 16.74 -28.28
CA ASN A 264 11.10 17.44 -29.48
C ASN A 264 10.09 18.58 -29.23
N GLY A 265 9.95 19.09 -28.00
CA GLY A 265 8.98 20.15 -27.70
C GLY A 265 7.52 19.70 -27.89
N GLU A 266 7.23 18.41 -27.81
CA GLU A 266 5.88 17.86 -27.92
C GLU A 266 5.27 17.67 -26.51
N SER A 267 4.05 18.16 -26.29
CA SER A 267 3.42 18.20 -24.96
C SER A 267 2.91 16.85 -24.46
N ASP A 268 2.71 15.89 -25.36
CA ASP A 268 2.32 14.51 -25.09
C ASP A 268 3.53 13.56 -24.93
N LYS A 269 4.76 14.04 -25.19
CA LYS A 269 6.00 13.30 -24.92
C LYS A 269 6.42 13.36 -23.46
N ILE A 270 5.61 12.73 -22.63
CA ILE A 270 5.68 12.76 -21.16
C ILE A 270 6.58 11.69 -20.52
N LEU A 271 7.07 10.69 -21.27
CA LEU A 271 7.91 9.59 -20.77
C LEU A 271 9.41 9.87 -20.98
N ALA A 272 10.27 8.97 -20.50
CA ALA A 272 11.72 9.06 -20.72
C ALA A 272 12.09 8.87 -22.21
N TYR A 273 13.24 9.42 -22.62
CA TYR A 273 13.72 9.44 -24.01
C TYR A 273 13.65 8.07 -24.72
N LYS A 274 13.94 6.98 -24.00
CA LYS A 274 13.94 5.61 -24.52
C LYS A 274 12.61 5.15 -25.09
N PHE A 275 11.49 5.72 -24.62
CA PHE A 275 10.15 5.43 -25.12
C PHE A 275 9.86 6.07 -26.47
N TYR A 276 10.73 6.97 -26.93
CA TYR A 276 10.60 7.70 -28.20
C TYR A 276 11.75 7.39 -29.17
N GLY A 277 12.51 6.31 -28.93
CA GLY A 277 13.55 5.83 -29.84
C GLY A 277 14.91 6.52 -29.73
N PHE A 278 15.10 7.42 -28.76
CA PHE A 278 16.39 8.04 -28.49
C PHE A 278 17.29 7.11 -27.66
N LYS A 279 18.62 7.26 -27.79
CA LYS A 279 19.59 6.42 -27.05
C LYS A 279 20.02 7.04 -25.73
N SER A 280 19.96 8.35 -25.60
CA SER A 280 20.34 9.06 -24.38
C SER A 280 19.66 10.42 -24.26
N ASP A 281 19.77 11.04 -23.08
CA ASP A 281 19.29 12.41 -22.87
C ASP A 281 20.12 13.43 -23.66
N GLU A 282 21.39 13.15 -24.01
CA GLU A 282 22.26 14.01 -24.82
C GLU A 282 21.80 14.08 -26.29
N GLU A 283 21.31 12.98 -26.85
CA GLU A 283 20.82 12.93 -28.23
C GLU A 283 19.39 13.50 -28.39
N THR A 284 18.69 13.71 -27.27
CA THR A 284 17.28 14.11 -27.29
C THR A 284 17.15 15.63 -27.37
N SER A 285 16.42 16.15 -28.36
CA SER A 285 16.15 17.58 -28.48
C SER A 285 15.11 18.04 -27.46
N TYR A 286 15.55 18.38 -26.26
CA TYR A 286 14.69 18.92 -25.21
C TYR A 286 14.48 20.42 -25.39
N ARG A 287 13.21 20.85 -25.37
CA ARG A 287 12.81 22.26 -25.48
C ARG A 287 11.42 22.50 -24.88
N TYR A 288 11.10 23.76 -24.60
CA TYR A 288 9.75 24.16 -24.22
C TYR A 288 8.76 23.87 -25.35
N THR A 289 7.60 23.33 -24.98
CA THR A 289 6.57 22.96 -25.95
C THR A 289 5.78 24.20 -26.38
N ASP A 290 5.36 24.23 -27.64
CA ASP A 290 4.58 25.36 -28.14
C ASP A 290 3.20 25.44 -27.47
N MET A 291 2.66 24.28 -27.07
CA MET A 291 1.44 24.20 -26.26
C MET A 291 1.65 24.83 -24.88
N ALA A 292 2.78 24.60 -24.22
CA ALA A 292 3.05 25.21 -22.92
C ALA A 292 3.23 26.72 -23.01
N LYS A 293 3.89 27.24 -24.06
CA LYS A 293 3.99 28.68 -24.31
C LYS A 293 2.61 29.32 -24.50
N LYS A 294 1.70 28.61 -25.15
CA LYS A 294 0.33 29.08 -25.41
C LYS A 294 -0.57 29.02 -24.17
N TYR A 295 -0.57 27.91 -23.46
CA TYR A 295 -1.57 27.61 -22.42
C TYR A 295 -1.07 27.81 -20.99
N THR A 296 0.25 27.69 -20.74
CA THR A 296 0.85 27.86 -19.41
C THR A 296 2.04 28.82 -19.42
N PRO A 297 1.90 30.04 -19.96
CA PRO A 297 3.02 30.97 -20.12
C PRO A 297 3.66 31.36 -18.80
N THR A 298 2.91 31.35 -17.68
CA THR A 298 3.46 31.67 -16.36
C THR A 298 4.50 30.63 -15.93
N LEU A 299 4.24 29.34 -16.16
CA LEU A 299 5.20 28.28 -15.84
C LEU A 299 6.42 28.31 -16.78
N VAL A 300 6.23 28.56 -18.07
CA VAL A 300 7.35 28.70 -19.01
C VAL A 300 8.30 29.81 -18.54
N LYS A 301 7.76 31.01 -18.31
CA LYS A 301 8.53 32.16 -17.81
C LYS A 301 9.24 31.84 -16.50
N TYR A 302 8.54 31.21 -15.56
CA TYR A 302 9.11 30.83 -14.27
C TYR A 302 10.35 29.92 -14.42
N PHE A 303 10.30 28.89 -15.26
CA PHE A 303 11.44 27.99 -15.44
C PHE A 303 12.59 28.61 -16.24
N GLU A 304 12.29 29.51 -17.18
CA GLU A 304 13.28 30.28 -17.93
C GLU A 304 14.07 31.24 -17.03
N GLU A 305 13.39 31.96 -16.14
CA GLU A 305 13.99 32.97 -15.25
C GLU A 305 14.76 32.33 -14.08
N ASN A 306 14.20 31.30 -13.44
CA ASN A 306 14.72 30.77 -12.18
C ASN A 306 15.75 29.66 -12.34
N LYS A 307 15.81 28.97 -13.49
CA LYS A 307 16.85 27.99 -13.84
C LYS A 307 17.14 26.97 -12.71
N ILE A 308 16.10 26.35 -12.15
CA ILE A 308 16.13 25.41 -11.00
C ILE A 308 17.11 24.23 -11.17
N HIS A 309 17.47 23.86 -12.41
CA HIS A 309 18.55 22.91 -12.71
C HIS A 309 19.66 23.49 -13.64
N GLY A 310 19.61 24.79 -13.94
CA GLY A 310 20.27 25.39 -15.09
C GLY A 310 19.44 25.24 -16.37
N HIS A 311 19.30 26.30 -17.17
CA HIS A 311 18.41 26.34 -18.34
C HIS A 311 18.73 25.26 -19.41
N GLU A 312 20.00 24.87 -19.52
CA GLU A 312 20.48 23.88 -20.50
C GLU A 312 20.34 22.43 -20.03
N ASN A 313 19.83 22.22 -18.81
CA ASN A 313 19.85 20.92 -18.16
C ASN A 313 18.47 20.31 -17.97
N TYR A 314 17.36 20.98 -18.32
CA TYR A 314 16.05 20.37 -18.22
C TYR A 314 15.88 19.26 -19.26
N HIS A 315 15.55 18.07 -18.80
CA HIS A 315 15.10 16.97 -19.65
C HIS A 315 13.58 17.01 -19.76
N ARG A 316 12.90 16.92 -18.62
CA ARG A 316 11.43 16.87 -18.59
C ARG A 316 10.90 17.75 -17.47
N VAL A 317 10.10 18.74 -17.84
CA VAL A 317 9.30 19.54 -16.91
C VAL A 317 7.85 19.29 -17.23
N ARG A 318 7.09 18.79 -16.26
CA ARG A 318 5.74 18.29 -16.50
C ARG A 318 4.79 18.69 -15.40
N ILE A 319 3.57 19.03 -15.79
CA ILE A 319 2.42 19.08 -14.88
C ILE A 319 1.91 17.65 -14.74
N MET A 320 1.83 17.17 -13.51
CA MET A 320 1.30 15.86 -13.16
C MET A 320 -0.07 16.06 -12.53
N LYS A 321 -1.10 15.55 -13.20
CA LYS A 321 -2.48 15.56 -12.74
C LYS A 321 -2.83 14.21 -12.12
N LEU A 322 -3.46 14.25 -10.95
CA LEU A 322 -4.21 13.11 -10.41
C LEU A 322 -5.68 13.52 -10.25
N ALA A 323 -6.55 12.89 -11.05
CA ALA A 323 -7.98 13.16 -11.03
C ALA A 323 -8.61 12.81 -9.66
N PRO A 324 -9.79 13.36 -9.34
CA PRO A 324 -10.56 12.94 -8.18
C PRO A 324 -10.73 11.42 -8.12
N LYS A 325 -10.58 10.84 -6.93
CA LYS A 325 -10.62 9.39 -6.67
C LYS A 325 -9.53 8.57 -7.38
N GLY A 326 -8.63 9.22 -8.11
CA GLY A 326 -7.50 8.56 -8.78
C GLY A 326 -6.40 8.15 -7.81
N TYR A 327 -5.58 7.19 -8.22
CA TYR A 327 -4.39 6.79 -7.48
C TYR A 327 -3.28 6.34 -8.42
N ILE A 328 -2.06 6.36 -7.89
CA ILE A 328 -0.87 5.76 -8.48
C ILE A 328 -0.52 4.58 -7.58
N SER A 329 -0.48 3.38 -8.16
CA SER A 329 -0.21 2.14 -7.43
C SER A 329 1.16 2.18 -6.75
N MET A 330 1.33 1.39 -5.68
CA MET A 330 2.61 1.23 -5.03
C MET A 330 3.68 0.76 -6.02
N HIS A 331 4.80 1.47 -6.08
CA HIS A 331 5.92 1.14 -6.96
C HIS A 331 7.25 1.68 -6.41
N ASP A 332 8.34 1.21 -7.01
CA ASP A 332 9.71 1.70 -6.85
C ASP A 332 10.19 2.16 -8.24
N ASP A 333 10.63 3.41 -8.37
CA ASP A 333 11.07 3.98 -9.65
C ASP A 333 12.50 3.56 -10.05
N ASP A 334 13.27 2.93 -9.15
CA ASP A 334 14.58 2.31 -9.44
C ASP A 334 14.76 0.94 -8.73
N PRO A 335 13.97 -0.08 -9.09
CA PRO A 335 13.94 -1.38 -8.41
C PRO A 335 15.25 -2.17 -8.56
N ARG A 336 16.14 -1.74 -9.48
CA ARG A 336 17.45 -2.36 -9.68
C ARG A 336 18.49 -1.90 -8.67
N LYS A 337 18.13 -1.03 -7.72
CA LYS A 337 19.02 -0.48 -6.67
C LYS A 337 20.30 0.14 -7.25
N ASN A 338 20.23 0.65 -8.48
CA ASN A 338 21.40 1.19 -9.19
C ASN A 338 21.82 2.58 -8.67
N LYS A 339 21.07 3.16 -7.74
CA LYS A 339 21.38 4.43 -7.08
C LYS A 339 21.56 4.23 -5.58
N LYS A 340 22.66 4.78 -5.07
CA LYS A 340 23.06 4.76 -3.65
C LYS A 340 22.06 5.54 -2.77
N PRO A 341 22.04 5.30 -1.43
CA PRO A 341 21.37 6.18 -0.47
C PRO A 341 21.72 7.63 -0.80
N TRP A 342 20.74 8.54 -0.70
CA TRP A 342 20.79 9.98 -1.05
C TRP A 342 22.07 10.35 -1.79
N ASP A 343 22.02 10.65 -3.09
CA ASP A 343 23.20 11.07 -3.87
C ASP A 343 23.70 12.46 -3.36
N GLU A 344 24.09 12.53 -2.08
CA GLU A 344 24.63 13.65 -1.30
C GLU A 344 25.90 14.15 -2.00
N ASP A 345 26.65 13.22 -2.59
CA ASP A 345 27.85 13.48 -3.39
C ASP A 345 27.58 14.14 -4.75
N LYS A 346 26.33 14.28 -5.21
CA LYS A 346 26.00 14.94 -6.49
C LYS A 346 25.19 16.22 -6.37
N GLY A 347 24.89 16.68 -5.16
CA GLY A 347 24.41 18.03 -4.87
C GLY A 347 23.08 18.47 -5.53
N ARG A 348 22.41 17.61 -6.30
CA ARG A 348 21.12 17.93 -6.95
C ARG A 348 20.23 16.70 -7.10
N PRO A 349 18.92 16.86 -6.92
CA PRO A 349 18.01 15.74 -6.97
C PRO A 349 17.78 15.22 -8.37
N SER A 350 17.78 13.89 -8.52
CA SER A 350 17.46 13.25 -9.81
C SER A 350 16.03 13.55 -10.30
N SER A 351 15.15 14.02 -9.41
CA SER A 351 13.86 14.62 -9.72
C SER A 351 13.44 15.59 -8.61
N LEU A 352 12.92 16.76 -8.99
CA LEU A 352 12.31 17.72 -8.06
C LEU A 352 10.79 17.68 -8.27
N ASN A 353 10.04 17.54 -7.17
CA ASN A 353 8.58 17.61 -7.16
C ASN A 353 8.16 18.94 -6.53
N MET A 354 7.27 19.70 -7.17
CA MET A 354 6.77 20.97 -6.64
C MET A 354 5.25 20.98 -6.61
N CYS A 355 4.65 21.43 -5.51
CA CYS A 355 3.20 21.49 -5.32
C CYS A 355 2.61 22.77 -5.92
N ILE A 356 1.65 22.62 -6.84
CA ILE A 356 0.79 23.74 -7.28
C ILE A 356 -0.42 23.81 -6.36
N ASN A 357 -1.15 22.69 -6.24
CA ASN A 357 -2.19 22.47 -5.24
C ASN A 357 -2.12 21.03 -4.71
N ASN A 358 -2.66 20.80 -3.51
CA ASN A 358 -2.89 19.48 -2.96
C ASN A 358 -4.21 19.49 -2.17
N PRO A 359 -5.33 19.01 -2.76
CA PRO A 359 -6.63 18.98 -2.09
C PRO A 359 -6.62 18.12 -0.82
N ASP A 360 -7.49 18.44 0.14
CA ASP A 360 -7.66 17.64 1.35
C ASP A 360 -8.05 16.19 0.99
N GLY A 361 -7.31 15.23 1.56
CA GLY A 361 -7.44 13.81 1.23
C GLY A 361 -6.63 13.36 0.00
N CYS A 362 -5.77 14.22 -0.56
CA CYS A 362 -4.73 13.82 -1.52
C CYS A 362 -3.39 13.60 -0.81
N GLU A 363 -2.88 12.37 -0.86
CA GLU A 363 -1.81 11.90 0.01
C GLU A 363 -0.79 11.09 -0.79
N MET A 364 0.49 11.27 -0.47
CA MET A 364 1.59 10.46 -0.98
C MET A 364 2.20 9.69 0.17
N HIS A 365 2.26 8.37 0.07
CA HIS A 365 2.67 7.47 1.15
C HIS A 365 3.96 6.74 0.81
N PHE A 366 4.79 6.48 1.82
CA PHE A 366 6.07 5.79 1.68
C PHE A 366 6.17 4.58 2.62
N TRP A 367 6.89 3.56 2.14
CA TRP A 367 7.39 2.44 2.91
C TRP A 367 8.90 2.35 2.75
N ASN A 368 9.60 1.83 3.75
CA ASN A 368 11.02 1.51 3.60
C ASN A 368 11.21 0.23 2.75
N GLN A 369 12.46 -0.18 2.55
CA GLN A 369 12.78 -1.36 1.72
C GLN A 369 12.27 -2.69 2.29
N ASP A 370 11.98 -2.75 3.59
CA ASP A 370 11.39 -3.91 4.25
C ASP A 370 9.85 -3.82 4.33
N PHE A 371 9.24 -2.90 3.57
CA PHE A 371 7.80 -2.62 3.52
C PHE A 371 7.20 -2.19 4.86
N GLN A 372 7.98 -1.55 5.73
CA GLN A 372 7.44 -0.87 6.92
C GLN A 372 6.91 0.50 6.53
N TYR A 373 5.70 0.83 6.97
CA TYR A 373 5.05 2.10 6.64
C TYR A 373 5.73 3.25 7.37
N VAL A 374 6.18 4.25 6.61
CA VAL A 374 6.91 5.42 7.14
C VAL A 374 5.99 6.63 7.25
N GLY A 375 4.89 6.66 6.49
CA GLY A 375 3.86 7.68 6.63
C GLY A 375 3.56 8.45 5.33
N PRO A 376 2.62 9.41 5.42
CA PRO A 376 2.30 10.30 4.32
C PRO A 376 3.25 11.51 4.26
N MET A 377 3.28 12.16 3.11
CA MET A 377 3.78 13.53 2.95
C MET A 377 2.68 14.56 3.17
N GLU A 378 2.99 15.59 3.94
CA GLU A 378 2.18 16.81 3.98
C GLU A 378 2.64 17.77 2.89
N TRP A 379 1.74 18.14 1.98
CA TRP A 379 2.01 19.08 0.90
C TRP A 379 1.15 20.32 1.03
N LYS A 380 1.77 21.48 0.82
CA LYS A 380 1.13 22.79 0.70
C LYS A 380 1.53 23.43 -0.63
N PRO A 381 0.70 24.31 -1.21
CA PRO A 381 1.09 25.07 -2.38
C PRO A 381 2.45 25.75 -2.19
N ASN A 382 3.32 25.67 -3.21
CA ASN A 382 4.72 26.09 -3.22
C ASN A 382 5.74 25.18 -2.52
N ASP A 383 5.33 24.11 -1.85
CA ASP A 383 6.30 23.16 -1.33
C ASP A 383 7.06 22.49 -2.47
N ALA A 384 8.38 22.32 -2.30
CA ALA A 384 9.24 21.66 -3.26
C ALA A 384 10.14 20.65 -2.55
N TYR A 385 10.14 19.42 -3.04
CA TYR A 385 10.85 18.31 -2.42
C TYR A 385 11.62 17.48 -3.44
N THR A 386 12.80 17.05 -3.01
CA THR A 386 13.43 15.84 -3.54
C THR A 386 12.85 14.66 -2.81
N LEU A 387 12.42 13.63 -3.53
CA LEU A 387 11.79 12.45 -2.94
C LEU A 387 12.70 11.24 -3.04
N ARG A 388 12.60 10.37 -2.05
CA ARG A 388 13.27 9.07 -2.05
C ARG A 388 12.50 8.05 -2.89
N ILE A 389 12.45 8.28 -4.20
CA ILE A 389 11.63 7.50 -5.16
C ILE A 389 12.09 6.04 -5.36
N HIS A 390 13.24 5.65 -4.79
CA HIS A 390 13.73 4.26 -4.75
C HIS A 390 13.16 3.45 -3.57
N TRP A 391 12.25 4.05 -2.80
CA TRP A 391 11.46 3.37 -1.79
C TRP A 391 10.07 3.09 -2.35
N PRO A 392 9.41 1.99 -1.93
CA PRO A 392 8.02 1.77 -2.30
C PRO A 392 7.17 2.96 -1.88
N HIS A 393 6.42 3.51 -2.83
CA HIS A 393 5.58 4.67 -2.60
C HIS A 393 4.32 4.63 -3.47
N MET A 394 3.27 5.31 -3.02
CA MET A 394 2.01 5.44 -3.73
C MET A 394 1.44 6.85 -3.57
N VAL A 395 0.50 7.22 -4.44
CA VAL A 395 -0.27 8.47 -4.30
C VAL A 395 -1.75 8.14 -4.44
N ARG A 396 -2.61 8.71 -3.60
CA ARG A 396 -4.07 8.60 -3.71
C ARG A 396 -4.71 9.97 -3.59
N ASN A 397 -5.78 10.20 -4.36
CA ASN A 397 -6.58 11.41 -4.27
C ASN A 397 -8.01 11.04 -3.86
N LEU A 398 -8.28 11.04 -2.56
CA LEU A 398 -9.60 10.73 -2.01
C LEU A 398 -10.57 11.92 -2.08
N SER A 399 -10.11 13.09 -2.55
CA SER A 399 -10.93 14.31 -2.65
C SER A 399 -11.90 14.27 -3.85
N ASN A 400 -12.63 15.36 -4.05
CA ASN A 400 -13.46 15.60 -5.24
C ASN A 400 -12.81 16.59 -6.21
N GLU A 401 -11.57 17.00 -5.95
CA GLU A 401 -10.83 17.99 -6.74
C GLU A 401 -9.57 17.38 -7.36
N PRO A 402 -9.15 17.83 -8.55
CA PRO A 402 -7.89 17.37 -9.13
C PRO A 402 -6.68 17.92 -8.37
N ARG A 403 -5.63 17.11 -8.28
CA ARG A 403 -4.32 17.50 -7.76
C ARG A 403 -3.34 17.74 -8.89
N TYR A 404 -2.58 18.83 -8.82
CA TYR A 404 -1.56 19.22 -9.78
C TYR A 404 -0.23 19.51 -9.10
N HIS A 405 0.81 18.77 -9.46
CA HIS A 405 2.19 19.09 -9.07
C HIS A 405 3.08 19.14 -10.31
N LEU A 406 4.23 19.77 -10.20
CA LEU A 406 5.29 19.74 -11.19
C LEU A 406 6.27 18.62 -10.86
N ILE A 407 6.72 17.90 -11.88
CA ILE A 407 7.92 17.05 -11.80
C ILE A 407 8.96 17.58 -12.76
N VAL A 408 10.13 17.90 -12.22
CA VAL A 408 11.27 18.45 -12.94
C VAL A 408 12.39 17.42 -12.93
N HIS A 409 12.79 17.00 -14.12
CA HIS A 409 13.97 16.18 -14.37
C HIS A 409 14.99 17.00 -15.14
N GLY A 410 16.26 16.88 -14.76
CA GLY A 410 17.35 17.48 -15.49
C GLY A 410 18.70 16.94 -15.05
N ARG A 411 19.77 17.39 -15.72
CA ARG A 411 21.14 17.10 -15.28
C ARG A 411 21.49 17.87 -14.02
N SER A 412 22.16 17.17 -13.11
CA SER A 412 22.87 17.75 -11.97
C SER A 412 24.06 18.57 -12.45
#